data_AF-A0A839VKN8-F1
#
_entry.id   AF-A0A839VKN8-F1
#
_cell.length_a   1.000
_cell.length_b   1.000
_cell.length_c   1.000
_cell.angle_alpha   90.00
_cell.angle_beta   90.00
_cell.angle_gamma   90.00
#
_symmetry.space_group_name_H-M   'P 1'
#
loop_
_entity.id
_entity.type
_entity.pdbx_description
1 polymer ?
#
loop_
_entity_poly.entity_id
_entity_poly.type
_entity_poly.pdbx_seq_one_letter_code
_entity_poly.pdbx_strand_id
1 'polypeptide(L)'
;MSTLTTRDGTEIYYKDWGHGQPVVFSHGWPLDGDMWEYQMNFLAERGYRVIAYDRRGFGRSSQPWDGYNYDTFADDLAQLLERLDLKEVTLVGFSMGGGDVARYIGRFGTTRVAKVVLLGAVTPIFGKTQDHPQGVDKAVFDGIKQGLRADRAQFLSDFSTPFFGTNRPGHKVSQGVLAQTFNIAMLASIKGTLDCVTAFSETDFRADLKGFNVPTLVIHGDDDQIVPLEATGKLAAELVPGAKLKVYAGAPHALAFTHKDLLNEDLLSFLKS
;
A
#
# COMPACT_ATOMS: atom_id res chain seq x y z
N MET A 1 17.39 -4.77 -14.75
CA MET A 1 16.06 -4.51 -14.16
C MET A 1 15.37 -5.85 -14.04
N SER A 2 14.91 -6.22 -12.85
CA SER A 2 14.27 -7.53 -12.63
C SER A 2 12.80 -7.45 -12.99
N THR A 3 12.32 -8.43 -13.75
CA THR A 3 10.90 -8.52 -14.15
C THR A 3 10.36 -9.94 -13.95
N LEU A 4 9.05 -10.01 -13.71
CA LEU A 4 8.25 -11.23 -13.72
C LEU A 4 7.16 -11.06 -14.77
N THR A 5 7.07 -11.99 -15.73
CA THR A 5 5.89 -12.11 -16.59
C THR A 5 4.87 -12.99 -15.90
N THR A 6 3.67 -12.46 -15.63
CA THR A 6 2.55 -13.18 -15.02
C THR A 6 1.87 -14.10 -16.04
N ARG A 7 0.97 -14.97 -15.57
CA ARG A 7 0.18 -15.90 -16.39
C ARG A 7 -0.62 -15.23 -17.52
N ASP A 8 -1.07 -13.99 -17.32
CA ASP A 8 -1.79 -13.21 -18.34
C ASP A 8 -0.87 -12.39 -19.26
N GLY A 9 0.45 -12.54 -19.13
CA GLY A 9 1.45 -11.85 -19.94
C GLY A 9 1.84 -10.46 -19.43
N THR A 10 1.26 -9.99 -18.31
CA THR A 10 1.63 -8.71 -17.69
C THR A 10 3.07 -8.81 -17.16
N GLU A 11 3.92 -7.86 -17.55
CA GLU A 11 5.27 -7.73 -16.97
C GLU A 11 5.22 -6.89 -15.71
N ILE A 12 5.66 -7.47 -14.60
CA ILE A 12 5.77 -6.85 -13.28
C ILE A 12 7.24 -6.56 -13.00
N TYR A 13 7.59 -5.28 -12.89
CA TYR A 13 8.89 -4.84 -12.43
C TYR A 13 9.00 -5.01 -10.91
N TYR A 14 10.18 -5.42 -10.43
CA TYR A 14 10.47 -5.41 -9.01
C TYR A 14 11.95 -5.13 -8.72
N LYS A 15 12.19 -4.59 -7.52
CA LYS A 15 13.48 -4.48 -6.86
C LYS A 15 13.64 -5.65 -5.90
N ASP A 16 14.84 -6.19 -5.79
CA ASP A 16 15.20 -7.26 -4.85
C ASP A 16 16.62 -7.00 -4.33
N TRP A 17 16.71 -6.52 -3.10
CA TRP A 17 17.96 -6.05 -2.51
C TRP A 17 18.28 -6.81 -1.22
N GLY A 18 19.57 -6.92 -0.91
CA GLY A 18 20.03 -7.55 0.33
C GLY A 18 19.91 -9.07 0.33
N HIS A 19 19.94 -9.64 1.54
CA HIS A 19 19.90 -11.07 1.81
C HIS A 19 19.32 -11.30 3.21
N GLY A 20 18.88 -12.53 3.51
CA GLY A 20 18.25 -12.86 4.80
C GLY A 20 16.74 -13.08 4.67
N GLN A 21 16.01 -12.90 5.78
CA GLN A 21 14.55 -13.09 5.80
C GLN A 21 13.87 -12.08 4.85
N PRO A 22 12.94 -12.52 3.98
CA PRO A 22 12.34 -11.65 2.99
C PRO A 22 11.27 -10.73 3.58
N VAL A 23 11.30 -9.47 3.17
CA VAL A 23 10.28 -8.45 3.42
C VAL A 23 9.80 -7.93 2.08
N VAL A 24 8.52 -8.12 1.76
CA VAL A 24 7.92 -7.72 0.48
C VAL A 24 6.98 -6.55 0.72
N PHE A 25 7.21 -5.47 -0.02
CA PHE A 25 6.48 -4.21 0.07
C PHE A 25 5.49 -4.06 -1.09
N SER A 26 4.23 -3.76 -0.76
CA SER A 26 3.16 -3.41 -1.69
C SER A 26 2.81 -1.92 -1.53
N HIS A 27 3.03 -1.14 -2.58
CA HIS A 27 2.90 0.32 -2.56
C HIS A 27 1.44 0.80 -2.65
N GLY A 28 1.23 2.07 -2.26
CA GLY A 28 -0.04 2.76 -2.34
C GLY A 28 -0.32 3.41 -3.69
N TRP A 29 -1.51 3.98 -3.83
CA TRP A 29 -1.95 4.70 -5.03
C TRP A 29 -1.48 6.16 -5.00
N PRO A 30 -1.08 6.76 -6.14
CA PRO A 30 -0.76 6.18 -7.45
C PRO A 30 0.76 6.02 -7.62
N LEU A 31 1.44 5.48 -6.60
CA LEU A 31 2.90 5.42 -6.55
C LEU A 31 3.45 4.15 -7.23
N ASP A 32 4.70 3.82 -6.97
CA ASP A 32 5.36 2.57 -7.37
C ASP A 32 6.33 2.10 -6.26
N GLY A 33 7.16 1.09 -6.52
CA GLY A 33 8.13 0.57 -5.56
C GLY A 33 9.20 1.56 -5.08
N ASP A 34 9.35 2.74 -5.71
CA ASP A 34 10.31 3.77 -5.27
C ASP A 34 9.88 4.45 -3.97
N MET A 35 8.59 4.42 -3.64
CA MET A 35 8.10 4.99 -2.37
C MET A 35 8.74 4.33 -1.13
N TRP A 36 9.26 3.12 -1.28
CA TRP A 36 9.80 2.30 -0.21
C TRP A 36 11.32 2.39 -0.05
N GLU A 37 12.01 3.20 -0.88
CA GLU A 37 13.46 3.19 -0.94
C GLU A 37 14.17 3.38 0.41
N TYR A 38 13.61 4.22 1.29
CA TYR A 38 14.15 4.47 2.63
C TYR A 38 13.97 3.27 3.58
N GLN A 39 12.78 2.67 3.59
CA GLN A 39 12.51 1.47 4.41
C GLN A 39 13.30 0.27 3.91
N MET A 40 13.36 0.09 2.59
CA MET A 40 14.13 -0.97 1.95
C MET A 40 15.61 -0.86 2.27
N ASN A 41 16.21 0.32 2.06
CA ASN A 41 17.64 0.52 2.36
C ASN A 41 17.94 0.27 3.84
N PHE A 42 17.13 0.84 4.74
CA PHE A 42 17.32 0.69 6.18
C PHE A 42 17.30 -0.78 6.63
N LEU A 43 16.36 -1.59 6.14
CA LEU A 43 16.26 -3.01 6.49
C LEU A 43 17.31 -3.87 5.78
N ALA A 44 17.65 -3.56 4.52
CA ALA A 44 18.70 -4.26 3.79
C ALA A 44 20.07 -4.14 4.47
N GLU A 45 20.42 -2.94 4.95
CA GLU A 45 21.62 -2.68 5.76
C GLU A 45 21.63 -3.46 7.09
N ARG A 46 20.48 -4.01 7.51
CA ARG A 46 20.27 -4.72 8.77
C ARG A 46 20.00 -6.21 8.58
N GLY A 47 20.35 -6.76 7.42
CA GLY A 47 20.37 -8.21 7.16
C GLY A 47 19.02 -8.81 6.74
N TYR A 48 18.11 -7.99 6.20
CA TYR A 48 16.88 -8.47 5.56
C TYR A 48 17.01 -8.43 4.03
N ARG A 49 16.34 -9.36 3.36
CA ARG A 49 16.14 -9.30 1.90
C ARG A 49 14.87 -8.48 1.67
N VAL A 50 14.95 -7.39 0.93
CA VAL A 50 13.82 -6.48 0.71
C VAL A 50 13.41 -6.48 -0.75
N ILE A 51 12.12 -6.65 -1.00
CA ILE A 51 11.53 -6.71 -2.33
C ILE A 51 10.40 -5.70 -2.42
N ALA A 52 10.37 -4.88 -3.45
CA ALA A 52 9.23 -4.02 -3.77
C ALA A 52 8.90 -4.17 -5.25
N TYR A 53 7.64 -4.42 -5.56
CA TYR A 53 7.16 -4.56 -6.93
C TYR A 53 6.32 -3.36 -7.32
N ASP A 54 6.33 -3.04 -8.61
CA ASP A 54 5.41 -2.06 -9.17
C ASP A 54 4.12 -2.80 -9.56
N ARG A 55 2.99 -2.42 -8.97
CA ARG A 55 1.68 -2.98 -9.35
C ARG A 55 1.47 -2.83 -10.85
N ARG A 56 0.77 -3.77 -11.49
CA ARG A 56 0.38 -3.66 -12.90
C ARG A 56 -0.18 -2.26 -13.19
N GLY A 57 0.28 -1.64 -14.27
CA GLY A 57 -0.10 -0.28 -14.64
C GLY A 57 0.57 0.85 -13.87
N PHE A 58 1.52 0.59 -12.97
CA PHE A 58 2.26 1.60 -12.23
C PHE A 58 3.77 1.48 -12.46
N GLY A 59 4.49 2.58 -12.27
CA GLY A 59 5.95 2.63 -12.39
C GLY A 59 6.46 2.05 -13.70
N ARG A 60 7.27 0.99 -13.59
CA ARG A 60 7.94 0.30 -14.71
C ARG A 60 7.24 -0.99 -15.13
N SER A 61 6.14 -1.36 -14.48
CA SER A 61 5.33 -2.51 -14.89
C SER A 61 4.53 -2.18 -16.15
N SER A 62 4.21 -3.22 -16.92
CA SER A 62 3.34 -3.10 -18.10
C SER A 62 1.98 -2.53 -17.72
N GLN A 63 1.30 -1.91 -18.70
CA GLN A 63 0.04 -1.19 -18.52
C GLN A 63 -1.11 -1.93 -19.22
N PRO A 64 -1.55 -3.11 -18.72
CA PRO A 64 -2.68 -3.81 -19.31
C PRO A 64 -3.95 -2.94 -19.23
N TRP A 65 -4.93 -3.20 -20.10
CA TRP A 65 -6.21 -2.49 -20.04
C TRP A 65 -7.10 -3.00 -18.90
N ASP A 66 -7.01 -4.31 -18.61
CA ASP A 66 -7.83 -5.03 -17.65
C ASP A 66 -7.02 -5.52 -16.43
N GLY A 67 -7.73 -6.02 -15.42
CA GLY A 67 -7.13 -6.63 -14.24
C GLY A 67 -6.82 -5.66 -13.10
N TYR A 68 -7.34 -4.43 -13.12
CA TYR A 68 -7.20 -3.48 -12.01
C TYR A 68 -8.19 -3.75 -10.87
N ASN A 69 -8.08 -4.93 -10.26
CA ASN A 69 -8.89 -5.36 -9.12
C ASN A 69 -8.03 -6.18 -8.14
N TYR A 70 -8.47 -6.30 -6.89
CA TYR A 70 -7.67 -6.90 -5.83
C TYR A 70 -7.41 -8.40 -5.99
N ASP A 71 -8.29 -9.15 -6.65
CA ASP A 71 -8.01 -10.57 -6.93
C ASP A 71 -6.80 -10.70 -7.86
N THR A 72 -6.77 -9.89 -8.91
CA THR A 72 -5.65 -9.86 -9.83
C THR A 72 -4.37 -9.31 -9.17
N PHE A 73 -4.46 -8.27 -8.35
CA PHE A 73 -3.29 -7.75 -7.62
C PHE A 73 -2.70 -8.78 -6.64
N ALA A 74 -3.57 -9.54 -5.95
CA ALA A 74 -3.16 -10.62 -5.08
C ALA A 74 -2.53 -11.80 -5.85
N ASP A 75 -3.08 -12.14 -7.03
CA ASP A 75 -2.52 -13.17 -7.91
C ASP A 75 -1.15 -12.77 -8.47
N ASP A 76 -0.92 -11.49 -8.77
CA ASP A 76 0.40 -10.97 -9.18
C ASP A 76 1.42 -11.08 -8.03
N LEU A 77 1.02 -10.70 -6.82
CA LEU A 77 1.84 -10.87 -5.62
C LEU A 77 2.16 -12.36 -5.38
N ALA A 78 1.17 -13.25 -5.48
CA ALA A 78 1.38 -14.69 -5.33
C ALA A 78 2.42 -15.23 -6.31
N GLN A 79 2.31 -14.85 -7.59
CA GLN A 79 3.26 -15.26 -8.63
C GLN A 79 4.67 -14.71 -8.36
N LEU A 80 4.80 -13.51 -7.78
CA LEU A 80 6.09 -12.96 -7.35
C LEU A 80 6.72 -13.79 -6.23
N LEU A 81 5.93 -14.11 -5.19
CA LEU A 81 6.41 -14.94 -4.08
C LEU A 81 6.79 -16.35 -4.55
N GLU A 82 6.01 -16.94 -5.45
CA GLU A 82 6.28 -18.26 -6.04
C GLU A 82 7.53 -18.25 -6.92
N ARG A 83 7.66 -17.27 -7.80
CA ARG A 83 8.81 -17.14 -8.72
C ARG A 83 10.13 -17.05 -7.97
N LEU A 84 10.13 -16.34 -6.86
CA LEU A 84 11.32 -16.11 -6.02
C LEU A 84 11.48 -17.18 -4.92
N ASP A 85 10.59 -18.18 -4.88
CA ASP A 85 10.39 -19.17 -3.81
C ASP A 85 10.52 -18.59 -2.40
N LEU A 86 9.84 -17.47 -2.14
CA LEU A 86 9.87 -16.81 -0.84
C LEU A 86 9.06 -17.60 0.19
N LYS A 87 9.63 -17.70 1.40
CA LYS A 87 9.07 -18.36 2.58
C LYS A 87 9.37 -17.51 3.79
N GLU A 88 8.58 -17.64 4.84
CA GLU A 88 8.66 -16.82 6.05
C GLU A 88 8.67 -15.30 5.75
N VAL A 89 7.91 -14.88 4.72
CA VAL A 89 7.90 -13.50 4.24
C VAL A 89 7.15 -12.59 5.21
N THR A 90 7.69 -11.40 5.45
CA THR A 90 6.90 -10.31 6.02
C THR A 90 6.30 -9.49 4.88
N LEU A 91 4.97 -9.40 4.82
CA LEU A 91 4.28 -8.56 3.84
C LEU A 91 3.99 -7.18 4.44
N VAL A 92 4.36 -6.11 3.74
CA VAL A 92 4.14 -4.72 4.17
C VAL A 92 3.31 -4.02 3.11
N GLY A 93 2.06 -3.67 3.42
CA GLY A 93 1.16 -2.99 2.50
C GLY A 93 0.84 -1.56 2.95
N PHE A 94 1.07 -0.58 2.07
CA PHE A 94 0.71 0.82 2.32
C PHE A 94 -0.57 1.22 1.57
N SER A 95 -1.51 1.89 2.26
CA SER A 95 -2.72 2.43 1.63
C SER A 95 -3.48 1.32 0.88
N MET A 96 -3.72 1.48 -0.42
CA MET A 96 -4.33 0.43 -1.25
C MET A 96 -3.52 -0.89 -1.25
N GLY A 97 -2.19 -0.84 -1.10
CA GLY A 97 -1.34 -2.04 -1.02
C GLY A 97 -1.60 -2.89 0.22
N GLY A 98 -2.21 -2.34 1.27
CA GLY A 98 -2.74 -3.15 2.37
C GLY A 98 -3.88 -4.07 1.94
N GLY A 99 -4.70 -3.63 0.98
CA GLY A 99 -5.76 -4.44 0.36
C GLY A 99 -5.21 -5.60 -0.47
N ASP A 100 -4.11 -5.40 -1.21
CA ASP A 100 -3.44 -6.46 -1.96
C ASP A 100 -2.95 -7.57 -1.01
N VAL A 101 -2.30 -7.17 0.09
CA VAL A 101 -1.78 -8.08 1.11
C VAL A 101 -2.93 -8.83 1.80
N ALA A 102 -4.01 -8.12 2.14
CA ALA A 102 -5.20 -8.74 2.73
C ALA A 102 -5.82 -9.76 1.78
N ARG A 103 -6.07 -9.38 0.52
CA ARG A 103 -6.64 -10.27 -0.48
C ARG A 103 -5.73 -11.46 -0.81
N TYR A 104 -4.41 -11.26 -0.80
CA TYR A 104 -3.46 -12.37 -0.91
C TYR A 104 -3.67 -13.40 0.20
N ILE A 105 -3.75 -12.96 1.46
CA ILE A 105 -3.99 -13.88 2.58
C ILE A 105 -5.37 -14.54 2.47
N GLY A 106 -6.40 -13.80 2.11
CA GLY A 106 -7.75 -14.35 1.92
C GLY A 106 -7.82 -15.44 0.85
N ARG A 107 -7.03 -15.32 -0.23
CA ARG A 107 -7.02 -16.26 -1.36
C ARG A 107 -6.03 -17.42 -1.21
N PHE A 108 -4.86 -17.15 -0.65
CA PHE A 108 -3.72 -18.08 -0.66
C PHE A 108 -3.30 -18.55 0.74
N GLY A 109 -3.91 -17.99 1.79
CA GLY A 109 -3.53 -18.26 3.17
C GLY A 109 -2.15 -17.68 3.51
N THR A 110 -1.55 -18.23 4.57
CA THR A 110 -0.33 -17.68 5.18
C THR A 110 0.86 -18.64 5.13
N THR A 111 0.78 -19.74 4.36
CA THR A 111 1.83 -20.77 4.32
C THR A 111 3.23 -20.22 3.98
N ARG A 112 3.33 -19.13 3.23
CA ARG A 112 4.60 -18.46 2.91
C ARG A 112 4.89 -17.25 3.81
N VAL A 113 3.93 -16.81 4.62
CA VAL A 113 3.92 -15.51 5.33
C VAL A 113 4.22 -15.72 6.81
N ALA A 114 5.26 -15.05 7.30
CA ALA A 114 5.58 -15.02 8.73
C ALA A 114 4.85 -13.90 9.47
N LYS A 115 4.74 -12.72 8.86
CA LYS A 115 4.19 -11.50 9.50
C LYS A 115 3.53 -10.58 8.48
N VAL A 116 2.66 -9.70 8.96
CA VAL A 116 1.99 -8.68 8.14
C VAL A 116 2.09 -7.30 8.78
N VAL A 117 2.32 -6.28 7.95
CA VAL A 117 2.21 -4.87 8.32
C VAL A 117 1.20 -4.18 7.41
N LEU A 118 0.19 -3.55 8.01
CA LEU A 118 -0.80 -2.71 7.33
C LEU A 118 -0.53 -1.25 7.70
N LEU A 119 -0.10 -0.44 6.73
CA LEU A 119 0.37 0.92 6.92
C LEU A 119 -0.59 1.92 6.28
N GLY A 120 -1.31 2.71 7.07
CA GLY A 120 -2.31 3.65 6.55
C GLY A 120 -3.32 2.97 5.59
N ALA A 121 -3.63 1.70 5.83
CA ALA A 121 -4.22 0.81 4.83
C ALA A 121 -5.72 1.04 4.66
N VAL A 122 -6.24 0.75 3.45
CA VAL A 122 -7.69 0.85 3.12
C VAL A 122 -8.55 -0.24 3.75
N THR A 123 -7.94 -1.21 4.41
CA THR A 123 -8.61 -2.31 5.13
C THR A 123 -9.27 -1.79 6.41
N PRO A 124 -10.41 -2.36 6.84
CA PRO A 124 -11.06 -3.54 6.28
C PRO A 124 -12.02 -3.25 5.11
N ILE A 125 -12.48 -2.01 4.98
CA ILE A 125 -13.29 -1.49 3.87
C ILE A 125 -13.13 0.03 3.93
N PHE A 126 -13.08 0.71 2.78
CA PHE A 126 -12.79 2.15 2.74
C PHE A 126 -14.03 3.00 2.44
N GLY A 127 -14.81 2.59 1.44
CA GLY A 127 -16.04 3.27 1.09
C GLY A 127 -17.17 3.01 2.08
N LYS A 128 -18.06 3.98 2.20
CA LYS A 128 -19.26 3.89 3.02
C LYS A 128 -20.24 2.86 2.46
N THR A 129 -20.76 2.00 3.32
CA THR A 129 -21.85 1.06 3.03
C THR A 129 -22.94 1.16 4.10
N GLN A 130 -24.06 0.45 3.92
CA GLN A 130 -25.14 0.44 4.91
C GLN A 130 -24.68 -0.07 6.28
N ASP A 131 -23.80 -1.06 6.30
CA ASP A 131 -23.22 -1.69 7.48
C ASP A 131 -21.82 -1.14 7.85
N HIS A 132 -21.35 -0.12 7.12
CA HIS A 132 -20.13 0.64 7.41
C HIS A 132 -20.38 2.15 7.15
N PRO A 133 -21.26 2.81 7.95
CA PRO A 133 -21.68 4.19 7.71
C PRO A 133 -20.57 5.23 7.95
N GLN A 134 -19.49 4.87 8.64
CA GLN A 134 -18.32 5.70 8.92
C GLN A 134 -17.32 5.77 7.75
N GLY A 135 -17.50 4.95 6.71
CA GLY A 135 -16.65 4.97 5.52
C GLY A 135 -16.77 6.25 4.72
N VAL A 136 -15.91 6.40 3.71
CA VAL A 136 -15.86 7.60 2.86
C VAL A 136 -17.03 7.60 1.88
N ASP A 137 -17.72 8.74 1.75
CA ASP A 137 -18.85 8.88 0.83
C ASP A 137 -18.44 8.66 -0.64
N LYS A 138 -19.28 7.96 -1.40
CA LYS A 138 -19.04 7.65 -2.82
C LYS A 138 -18.69 8.89 -3.67
N ALA A 139 -19.27 10.03 -3.34
CA ALA A 139 -19.03 11.30 -4.04
C ALA A 139 -17.55 11.74 -4.02
N VAL A 140 -16.79 11.39 -2.97
CA VAL A 140 -15.35 11.68 -2.90
C VAL A 140 -14.60 10.90 -3.98
N PHE A 141 -14.87 9.60 -4.11
CA PHE A 141 -14.26 8.74 -5.13
C PHE A 141 -14.68 9.11 -6.54
N ASP A 142 -15.95 9.52 -6.74
CA ASP A 142 -16.40 10.04 -8.02
C ASP A 142 -15.70 11.37 -8.36
N GLY A 143 -15.47 12.24 -7.38
CA GLY A 143 -14.68 13.46 -7.53
C GLY A 143 -13.23 13.18 -7.92
N ILE A 144 -12.59 12.19 -7.30
CA ILE A 144 -11.24 11.73 -7.68
C ILE A 144 -11.24 11.29 -9.15
N LYS A 145 -12.17 10.42 -9.55
CA LYS A 145 -12.28 9.94 -10.94
C LYS A 145 -12.54 11.09 -11.93
N GLN A 146 -13.36 12.07 -11.56
CA GLN A 146 -13.62 13.25 -12.39
C GLN A 146 -12.36 14.12 -12.55
N GLY A 147 -11.65 14.40 -11.46
CA GLY A 147 -10.41 15.19 -11.49
C GLY A 147 -9.34 14.52 -12.35
N LEU A 148 -9.15 13.21 -12.21
CA LEU A 148 -8.24 12.42 -13.05
C LEU A 148 -8.60 12.45 -14.54
N ARG A 149 -9.89 12.49 -14.88
CA ARG A 149 -10.35 12.58 -16.27
C ARG A 149 -10.20 13.98 -16.86
N ALA A 150 -10.35 15.01 -16.04
CA ALA A 150 -10.24 16.39 -16.47
C ALA A 150 -8.78 16.80 -16.70
N ASP A 151 -7.94 16.59 -15.70
CA ASP A 151 -6.50 16.84 -15.75
C ASP A 151 -5.80 16.01 -14.67
N ARG A 152 -5.37 14.80 -15.04
CA ARG A 152 -4.66 13.92 -14.12
C ARG A 152 -3.42 14.58 -13.53
N ALA A 153 -2.64 15.31 -14.34
CA ALA A 153 -1.38 15.86 -13.88
C ALA A 153 -1.62 16.89 -12.76
N GLN A 154 -2.51 17.85 -13.00
CA GLN A 154 -2.87 18.83 -11.99
C GLN A 154 -3.51 18.18 -10.76
N PHE A 155 -4.44 17.23 -10.96
CA PHE A 155 -5.06 16.50 -9.85
C PHE A 155 -4.03 15.83 -8.94
N LEU A 156 -3.04 15.12 -9.52
CA LEU A 156 -2.02 14.40 -8.76
C LEU A 156 -1.04 15.36 -8.06
N SER A 157 -0.72 16.49 -8.69
CA SER A 157 0.04 17.57 -8.05
C SER A 157 -0.70 18.09 -6.81
N ASP A 158 -1.98 18.41 -6.93
CA ASP A 158 -2.78 18.95 -5.84
C ASP A 158 -3.03 17.92 -4.73
N PHE A 159 -3.21 16.65 -5.10
CA PHE A 159 -3.40 15.52 -4.17
C PHE A 159 -2.22 15.34 -3.22
N SER A 160 -1.00 15.77 -3.61
CA SER A 160 0.17 15.74 -2.74
C SER A 160 -0.03 16.56 -1.45
N THR A 161 -0.87 17.60 -1.48
CA THR A 161 -1.13 18.45 -0.32
C THR A 161 -1.77 17.69 0.84
N PRO A 162 -2.98 17.10 0.70
CA PRO A 162 -3.56 16.27 1.76
C PRO A 162 -2.79 14.97 2.00
N PHE A 163 -2.11 14.41 0.98
CA PHE A 163 -1.30 13.21 1.12
C PHE A 163 -0.15 13.38 2.12
N PHE A 164 0.61 14.48 2.01
CA PHE A 164 1.68 14.84 2.95
C PHE A 164 1.20 15.68 4.15
N GLY A 165 -0.07 16.10 4.15
CA GLY A 165 -0.64 16.99 5.14
C GLY A 165 -0.02 18.40 5.16
N THR A 166 0.55 18.89 4.05
CA THR A 166 1.22 20.22 4.01
C THR A 166 0.27 21.40 4.16
N ASN A 167 -1.05 21.15 4.15
CA ASN A 167 -2.08 22.10 4.56
C ASN A 167 -2.24 22.19 6.10
N ARG A 168 -1.52 21.38 6.88
CA ARG A 168 -1.53 21.40 8.34
C ARG A 168 -0.35 22.21 8.91
N PRO A 169 -0.54 22.91 10.04
CA PRO A 169 0.55 23.61 10.70
C PRO A 169 1.72 22.68 11.03
N GLY A 170 2.95 23.09 10.69
CA GLY A 170 4.17 22.33 11.02
C GLY A 170 4.54 21.23 10.02
N HIS A 171 3.63 20.83 9.14
CA HIS A 171 3.92 19.81 8.12
C HIS A 171 4.63 20.44 6.93
N LYS A 172 5.84 19.97 6.65
CA LYS A 172 6.64 20.41 5.51
C LYS A 172 7.32 19.21 4.85
N VAL A 173 7.32 19.20 3.53
CA VAL A 173 8.15 18.30 2.73
C VAL A 173 8.95 19.11 1.72
N SER A 174 10.07 18.57 1.27
CA SER A 174 10.91 19.27 0.29
C SER A 174 10.25 19.29 -1.08
N GLN A 175 10.61 20.27 -1.91
CA GLN A 175 10.18 20.30 -3.31
C GLN A 175 10.67 19.08 -4.10
N GLY A 176 11.82 18.50 -3.74
CA GLY A 176 12.31 17.27 -4.37
C GLY A 176 11.39 16.07 -4.14
N VAL A 177 10.79 15.96 -2.95
CA VAL A 177 9.85 14.87 -2.63
C VAL A 177 8.53 15.06 -3.37
N LEU A 178 8.03 16.29 -3.46
CA LEU A 178 6.84 16.61 -4.25
C LEU A 178 7.08 16.29 -5.73
N ALA A 179 8.23 16.68 -6.27
CA ALA A 179 8.60 16.39 -7.66
C ALA A 179 8.77 14.88 -7.90
N GLN A 180 9.43 14.14 -7.00
CA GLN A 180 9.56 12.68 -7.10
C GLN A 180 8.19 12.00 -7.07
N THR A 181 7.32 12.39 -6.14
CA THR A 181 5.95 11.87 -6.01
C THR A 181 5.16 12.08 -7.30
N PHE A 182 5.20 13.30 -7.84
CA PHE A 182 4.54 13.62 -9.10
C PHE A 182 5.11 12.82 -10.27
N ASN A 183 6.45 12.75 -10.40
CA ASN A 183 7.11 12.02 -11.48
C ASN A 183 6.73 10.54 -11.47
N ILE A 184 6.77 9.88 -10.31
CA ILE A 184 6.35 8.48 -10.15
C ILE A 184 4.89 8.32 -10.55
N ALA A 185 4.01 9.17 -10.02
CA ALA A 185 2.58 9.08 -10.26
C ALA A 185 2.22 9.25 -11.75
N MET A 186 3.00 10.05 -12.47
CA MET A 186 2.81 10.25 -13.91
C MET A 186 3.27 9.08 -14.78
N LEU A 187 4.11 8.16 -14.27
CA LEU A 187 4.47 6.92 -14.98
C LEU A 187 3.29 5.95 -15.06
N ALA A 188 2.33 6.03 -14.14
CA ALA A 188 1.20 5.12 -14.11
C ALA A 188 0.30 5.25 -15.35
N SER A 189 -0.38 4.17 -15.70
CA SER A 189 -1.47 4.13 -16.68
C SER A 189 -2.64 4.97 -16.21
N ILE A 190 -3.23 5.79 -17.08
CA ILE A 190 -4.48 6.51 -16.74
C ILE A 190 -5.62 5.52 -16.45
N LYS A 191 -5.68 4.40 -17.16
CA LYS A 191 -6.67 3.34 -16.94
C LYS A 191 -6.50 2.73 -15.55
N GLY A 192 -5.29 2.32 -15.22
CA GLY A 192 -4.98 1.77 -13.90
C GLY A 192 -5.22 2.77 -12.77
N THR A 193 -4.81 4.03 -12.99
CA THR A 193 -5.05 5.11 -12.02
C THR A 193 -6.54 5.27 -11.71
N LEU A 194 -7.40 5.23 -12.71
CA LEU A 194 -8.86 5.37 -12.56
C LEU A 194 -9.53 4.12 -11.96
N ASP A 195 -9.20 2.94 -12.47
CA ASP A 195 -9.82 1.70 -12.01
C ASP A 195 -9.41 1.37 -10.57
N CYS A 196 -8.18 1.68 -10.16
CA CYS A 196 -7.77 1.51 -8.79
C CYS A 196 -8.64 2.33 -7.82
N VAL A 197 -9.18 3.48 -8.24
CA VAL A 197 -10.15 4.24 -7.43
C VAL A 197 -11.37 3.39 -7.13
N THR A 198 -11.96 2.78 -8.16
CA THR A 198 -13.08 1.84 -8.00
C THR A 198 -12.68 0.68 -7.09
N ALA A 199 -11.52 0.06 -7.34
CA ALA A 199 -11.06 -1.08 -6.56
C ALA A 199 -10.97 -0.73 -5.07
N PHE A 200 -10.21 0.31 -4.70
CA PHE A 200 -10.01 0.64 -3.29
C PHE A 200 -11.25 1.25 -2.63
N SER A 201 -12.18 1.85 -3.39
CA SER A 201 -13.40 2.42 -2.81
C SER A 201 -14.47 1.38 -2.51
N GLU A 202 -14.52 0.29 -3.28
CA GLU A 202 -15.67 -0.64 -3.26
C GLU A 202 -15.33 -2.03 -2.71
N THR A 203 -14.04 -2.39 -2.64
CA THR A 203 -13.66 -3.74 -2.19
C THR A 203 -13.74 -3.87 -0.67
N ASP A 204 -14.42 -4.91 -0.22
CA ASP A 204 -14.53 -5.31 1.18
C ASP A 204 -13.53 -6.42 1.52
N PHE A 205 -12.65 -6.16 2.49
CA PHE A 205 -11.63 -7.08 2.99
C PHE A 205 -11.98 -7.68 4.35
N ARG A 206 -13.17 -7.44 4.92
CA ARG A 206 -13.56 -7.98 6.23
C ARG A 206 -13.51 -9.50 6.27
N ALA A 207 -13.81 -10.17 5.16
CA ALA A 207 -13.68 -11.61 5.03
C ALA A 207 -12.21 -12.04 4.97
N ASP A 208 -11.39 -11.30 4.22
CA ASP A 208 -9.95 -11.56 4.07
C ASP A 208 -9.21 -11.46 5.41
N LEU A 209 -9.49 -10.41 6.20
CA LEU A 209 -8.84 -10.19 7.50
C LEU A 209 -9.13 -11.30 8.53
N LYS A 210 -10.26 -12.00 8.42
CA LYS A 210 -10.54 -13.17 9.28
C LYS A 210 -9.62 -14.36 8.99
N GLY A 211 -9.02 -14.40 7.79
CA GLY A 211 -8.04 -15.42 7.41
C GLY A 211 -6.64 -15.18 7.99
N PHE A 212 -6.40 -14.02 8.62
CA PHE A 212 -5.11 -13.71 9.21
C PHE A 212 -4.90 -14.56 10.47
N ASN A 213 -3.84 -15.38 10.46
CA ASN A 213 -3.41 -16.22 11.57
C ASN A 213 -1.91 -16.05 11.89
N VAL A 214 -1.33 -14.92 11.47
CA VAL A 214 0.07 -14.54 11.68
C VAL A 214 0.16 -13.21 12.41
N PRO A 215 1.26 -12.92 13.14
CA PRO A 215 1.46 -11.63 13.79
C PRO A 215 1.24 -10.48 12.81
N THR A 216 0.40 -9.52 13.22
CA THR A 216 0.03 -8.39 12.39
C THR A 216 0.25 -7.08 13.14
N LEU A 217 0.89 -6.13 12.47
CA LEU A 217 1.08 -4.76 12.94
C LEU A 217 0.28 -3.82 12.05
N VAL A 218 -0.58 -3.01 12.65
CA VAL A 218 -1.26 -1.90 11.98
C VAL A 218 -0.62 -0.61 12.44
N ILE A 219 -0.16 0.23 11.51
CA ILE A 219 0.38 1.57 11.79
C ILE A 219 -0.45 2.57 11.01
N HIS A 220 -0.93 3.62 11.68
CA HIS A 220 -1.76 4.64 11.04
C HIS A 220 -1.54 6.02 11.68
N GLY A 221 -1.57 7.08 10.88
CA GLY A 221 -1.64 8.44 11.39
C GLY A 221 -3.05 8.82 11.81
N ASP A 222 -3.21 9.56 12.90
CA ASP A 222 -4.53 10.07 13.32
C ASP A 222 -4.96 11.38 12.63
N ASP A 223 -4.07 12.01 11.85
CA ASP A 223 -4.39 13.13 10.95
C ASP A 223 -4.28 12.72 9.47
N ASP A 224 -4.54 11.45 9.18
CA ASP A 224 -4.63 10.93 7.82
C ASP A 224 -5.88 11.49 7.11
N GLN A 225 -5.66 12.44 6.20
CA GLN A 225 -6.70 13.10 5.41
C GLN A 225 -7.17 12.28 4.20
N ILE A 226 -6.50 11.16 3.89
CA ILE A 226 -6.82 10.33 2.73
C ILE A 226 -7.59 9.09 3.17
N VAL A 227 -7.04 8.33 4.11
CA VAL A 227 -7.58 7.06 4.60
C VAL A 227 -7.88 7.21 6.10
N PRO A 228 -9.14 7.48 6.51
CA PRO A 228 -9.46 7.82 7.90
C PRO A 228 -9.21 6.64 8.85
N LEU A 229 -8.36 6.85 9.86
CA LEU A 229 -8.00 5.86 10.88
C LEU A 229 -9.21 5.15 11.51
N GLU A 230 -10.20 5.92 11.94
CA GLU A 230 -11.40 5.43 12.64
C GLU A 230 -12.29 4.54 11.76
N ALA A 231 -12.26 4.72 10.44
CA ALA A 231 -13.00 3.90 9.49
C ALA A 231 -12.18 2.71 8.96
N THR A 232 -10.85 2.70 9.17
CA THR A 232 -9.95 1.74 8.52
C THR A 232 -9.02 1.07 9.53
N GLY A 233 -7.81 1.60 9.74
CA GLY A 233 -6.75 0.96 10.54
C GLY A 233 -7.19 0.50 11.92
N LYS A 234 -8.05 1.28 12.60
CA LYS A 234 -8.58 0.90 13.92
C LYS A 234 -9.46 -0.35 13.84
N LEU A 235 -10.37 -0.39 12.87
CA LEU A 235 -11.25 -1.54 12.66
C LEU A 235 -10.48 -2.76 12.13
N ALA A 236 -9.45 -2.56 11.31
CA ALA A 236 -8.59 -3.65 10.83
C ALA A 236 -7.86 -4.31 12.02
N ALA A 237 -7.31 -3.50 12.93
CA ALA A 237 -6.64 -4.01 14.14
C ALA A 237 -7.60 -4.74 15.09
N GLU A 238 -8.86 -4.31 15.18
CA GLU A 238 -9.89 -5.01 15.95
C GLU A 238 -10.33 -6.33 15.32
N LEU A 239 -10.37 -6.40 13.98
CA LEU A 239 -10.80 -7.59 13.24
C LEU A 239 -9.73 -8.69 13.16
N VAL A 240 -8.45 -8.31 13.09
CA VAL A 240 -7.35 -9.27 12.98
C VAL A 240 -6.95 -9.80 14.37
N PRO A 241 -7.08 -11.12 14.63
CA PRO A 241 -6.75 -11.67 15.95
C PRO A 241 -5.31 -11.38 16.37
N GLY A 242 -5.15 -10.72 17.52
CA GLY A 242 -3.84 -10.42 18.09
C GLY A 242 -3.05 -9.32 17.36
N ALA A 243 -3.68 -8.57 16.45
CA ALA A 243 -3.02 -7.43 15.82
C ALA A 243 -2.64 -6.36 16.84
N LYS A 244 -1.50 -5.70 16.59
CA LYS A 244 -1.05 -4.54 17.37
C LYS A 244 -1.33 -3.29 16.56
N LEU A 245 -1.98 -2.29 17.15
CA LEU A 245 -2.16 -0.97 16.54
C LEU A 245 -1.12 0.00 17.12
N LYS A 246 -0.41 0.72 16.23
CA LYS A 246 0.38 1.90 16.57
C LYS A 246 -0.21 3.10 15.85
N VAL A 247 -0.67 4.08 16.62
CA VAL A 247 -1.16 5.35 16.09
C VAL A 247 -0.03 6.38 16.16
N TYR A 248 0.29 7.00 15.03
CA TYR A 248 1.26 8.08 14.96
C TYR A 248 0.52 9.42 15.09
N ALA A 249 0.67 10.05 16.26
CA ALA A 249 0.01 11.30 16.57
C ALA A 249 0.42 12.42 15.61
N GLY A 250 -0.57 13.07 15.00
CA GLY A 250 -0.43 14.11 13.99
C GLY A 250 0.11 13.62 12.64
N ALA A 251 0.32 12.32 12.43
CA ALA A 251 0.91 11.86 11.17
C ALA A 251 -0.10 11.93 10.01
N PRO A 252 0.34 12.38 8.82
CA PRO A 252 -0.49 12.38 7.61
C PRO A 252 -0.50 10.99 6.96
N HIS A 253 -1.16 10.87 5.80
CA HIS A 253 -1.17 9.62 5.03
C HIS A 253 0.25 9.16 4.64
N ALA A 254 1.09 10.09 4.16
CA ALA A 254 2.46 9.83 3.73
C ALA A 254 3.46 9.59 4.87
N LEU A 255 3.06 8.82 5.89
CA LEU A 255 3.87 8.55 7.08
C LEU A 255 5.13 7.73 6.77
N ALA A 256 5.16 7.00 5.65
CA ALA A 256 6.37 6.32 5.17
C ALA A 256 7.52 7.28 4.87
N PHE A 257 7.20 8.53 4.53
CA PHE A 257 8.19 9.60 4.32
C PHE A 257 8.29 10.53 5.52
N THR A 258 7.16 11.08 5.98
CA THR A 258 7.14 12.12 7.04
C THR A 258 7.59 11.61 8.40
N HIS A 259 7.39 10.31 8.66
CA HIS A 259 7.76 9.62 9.89
C HIS A 259 8.71 8.45 9.61
N LYS A 260 9.50 8.53 8.53
CA LYS A 260 10.32 7.42 8.01
C LYS A 260 11.22 6.78 9.06
N ASP A 261 11.86 7.55 9.94
CA ASP A 261 12.79 7.01 10.92
C ASP A 261 12.05 6.24 12.03
N LEU A 262 10.92 6.77 12.50
CA LEU A 262 10.05 6.08 13.44
C LEU A 262 9.47 4.80 12.82
N LEU A 263 9.00 4.87 11.57
CA LEU A 263 8.50 3.72 10.83
C LEU A 263 9.60 2.66 10.67
N ASN A 264 10.81 3.06 10.29
CA ASN A 264 11.94 2.16 10.11
C ASN A 264 12.24 1.36 11.38
N GLU A 265 12.30 2.03 12.54
CA GLU A 265 12.53 1.38 13.82
C GLU A 265 11.36 0.47 14.22
N ASP A 266 10.12 0.88 13.98
CA ASP A 266 8.94 0.06 14.27
C ASP A 266 8.89 -1.21 13.41
N LEU A 267 9.21 -1.09 12.12
CA LEU A 267 9.33 -2.23 11.21
C LEU A 267 10.42 -3.19 11.69
N LEU A 268 11.61 -2.69 12.01
CA LEU A 268 12.72 -3.51 12.50
C LEU A 268 12.39 -4.21 13.82
N SER A 269 11.77 -3.49 14.76
CA SER A 269 11.35 -4.05 16.04
C SER A 269 10.32 -5.16 15.84
N PHE A 270 9.38 -4.99 14.91
CA PHE A 270 8.38 -6.00 14.60
C PHE A 270 8.98 -7.20 13.88
N LEU A 271 9.93 -7.00 12.98
CA LEU A 271 10.63 -8.09 12.31
C LEU A 271 11.42 -8.96 13.29
N LYS A 272 12.00 -8.36 14.34
CA LYS A 272 12.77 -9.08 15.39
C LYS A 272 11.92 -9.78 16.46
N SER A 273 10.63 -9.48 16.56
CA SER A 273 9.77 -9.98 17.65
C SER A 273 9.31 -11.42 17.48
#